data_AF-A0A352X5M4-F1
#
_entry.id   AF-A0A352X5M4-F1
#
_cell.length_a   1.000
_cell.length_b   1.000
_cell.length_c   1.000
_cell.angle_alpha   90.00
_cell.angle_beta   90.00
_cell.angle_gamma   90.00
#
_symmetry.space_group_name_H-M   'P 1'
#
loop_
_entity.id
_entity.type
_entity.pdbx_description
1 polymer ?
#
loop_
_entity_poly.entity_id
_entity_poly.type
_entity_poly.pdbx_seq_one_letter_code
_entity_poly.pdbx_strand_id
1 'polypeptide(L)' 'IAKVMPNSPAAQSGLRAGDIIRKINGEAVRNAEDVQGFVENSQVGSQLQMEVRRDRRDIQVTVRPGAFPTQR' A
#
# COMPACT_ATOMS: atom_id res chain seq x y z
N ILE A 1 -5.89 7.22 0.96
CA ILE A 1 -4.57 7.60 0.38
C ILE A 1 -4.61 9.06 -0.04
N ALA A 2 -3.81 9.91 0.60
CA ALA A 2 -3.76 11.34 0.29
C ALA A 2 -2.94 11.65 -0.97
N LYS A 3 -1.81 10.97 -1.16
CA LYS A 3 -0.90 11.17 -2.29
C LYS A 3 -0.18 9.86 -2.62
N VAL A 4 0.14 9.69 -3.90
CA VAL A 4 1.03 8.63 -4.39
C VAL A 4 2.25 9.30 -5.01
N MET A 5 3.44 8.93 -4.55
CA MET A 5 4.68 9.54 -5.04
C MET A 5 5.01 8.97 -6.43
N PRO A 6 5.41 9.82 -7.40
CA PRO A 6 5.88 9.34 -8.70
C PRO A 6 7.04 8.35 -8.54
N ASN A 7 7.09 7.34 -9.41
CA ASN A 7 8.12 6.29 -9.40
C ASN A 7 8.21 5.45 -8.11
N SER A 8 7.25 5.59 -7.19
CA SER A 8 7.19 4.75 -5.99
C SER A 8 6.62 3.35 -6.28
N PRO A 9 6.86 2.36 -5.41
CA PRO A 9 6.18 1.07 -5.48
C PRO A 9 4.65 1.16 -5.53
N ALA A 10 4.06 2.14 -4.83
CA ALA A 10 2.63 2.40 -4.85
C ALA A 10 2.16 2.88 -6.23
N ALA A 11 2.92 3.76 -6.89
CA ALA A 11 2.62 4.21 -8.26
C ALA A 11 2.72 3.06 -9.26
N GLN A 12 3.78 2.26 -9.17
CA GLN A 12 4.05 1.14 -10.09
C GLN A 12 3.01 0.01 -9.97
N SER A 13 2.42 -0.17 -8.79
CA SER A 13 1.34 -1.13 -8.54
C SER A 13 -0.04 -0.61 -8.94
N GLY A 14 -0.16 0.67 -9.32
CA GLY A 14 -1.42 1.26 -9.75
C GLY A 14 -2.32 1.78 -8.63
N LEU A 15 -1.79 1.98 -7.42
CA LEU A 15 -2.46 2.77 -6.38
C LEU A 15 -2.62 4.22 -6.82
N ARG A 16 -3.69 4.86 -6.35
CA ARG A 16 -4.06 6.23 -6.71
C ARG A 16 -4.43 7.03 -5.47
N ALA A 17 -4.28 8.35 -5.57
CA ALA A 17 -4.88 9.25 -4.60
C ALA A 17 -6.41 9.03 -4.59
N GLY A 18 -7.02 9.06 -3.41
CA GLY A 18 -8.43 8.74 -3.22
C GLY A 18 -8.74 7.27 -2.93
N ASP A 19 -7.79 6.35 -3.12
CA ASP A 19 -7.99 4.95 -2.70
C ASP A 19 -8.15 4.87 -1.17
N ILE A 20 -9.07 4.03 -0.73
CA ILE A 20 -9.26 3.70 0.69
C ILE A 20 -8.78 2.26 0.90
N ILE A 21 -7.65 2.08 1.58
CA ILE A 21 -7.13 0.74 1.92
C ILE A 21 -8.05 0.14 2.99
N ARG A 22 -8.51 -1.09 2.74
CA ARG A 22 -9.37 -1.84 3.67
C ARG A 22 -8.70 -3.04 4.26
N LYS A 23 -7.87 -3.72 3.48
CA LYS A 23 -7.13 -4.89 3.93
C LYS A 23 -5.76 -4.95 3.32
N ILE A 24 -4.83 -5.57 4.05
CA ILE A 24 -3.52 -5.96 3.57
C ILE A 24 -3.32 -7.43 3.96
N ASN A 25 -2.98 -8.29 2.99
CA ASN A 25 -2.80 -9.73 3.18
C ASN A 25 -3.97 -10.43 3.90
N GLY A 26 -5.20 -9.96 3.67
CA GLY A 26 -6.41 -10.48 4.30
C GLY A 26 -6.74 -9.89 5.66
N GLU A 27 -5.83 -9.13 6.28
CA GLU A 27 -6.03 -8.47 7.57
C GLU A 27 -6.66 -7.09 7.39
N ALA A 28 -7.59 -6.73 8.28
CA ALA A 28 -8.30 -5.45 8.20
C ALA A 28 -7.42 -4.28 8.64
N VAL A 29 -7.39 -3.24 7.82
CA VAL A 29 -6.71 -1.97 8.08
C VAL A 29 -7.74 -0.96 8.58
N ARG A 30 -7.48 -0.34 9.73
CA ARG A 30 -8.37 0.66 10.33
C ARG A 30 -7.83 2.08 10.21
N ASN A 31 -6.52 2.25 10.22
CA ASN A 31 -5.87 3.55 10.22
C ASN A 31 -4.57 3.53 9.38
N ALA A 32 -3.87 4.67 9.36
CA ALA A 32 -2.64 4.80 8.57
C ALA A 32 -1.46 4.07 9.23
N GLU A 33 -1.45 4.00 10.56
CA GLU A 33 -0.44 3.33 11.37
C GLU A 33 -0.41 1.82 11.08
N ASP A 34 -1.58 1.19 10.91
CA ASP A 34 -1.71 -0.20 10.50
C ASP A 34 -1.01 -0.43 9.15
N VAL A 35 -1.27 0.44 8.16
CA VAL A 35 -0.65 0.36 6.83
C VAL A 35 0.87 0.46 6.94
N GLN A 36 1.36 1.43 7.71
CA GLN A 36 2.79 1.60 7.94
C GLN A 36 3.40 0.35 8.57
N GLY A 37 2.76 -0.21 9.61
CA GLY A 37 3.20 -1.45 10.25
C GLY A 37 3.23 -2.64 9.29
N PHE A 38 2.24 -2.80 8.43
CA PHE A 38 2.27 -3.87 7.40
C PHE A 38 3.43 -3.71 6.43
N VAL A 39 3.76 -2.48 6.03
CA VAL A 39 4.88 -2.21 5.12
C VAL A 39 6.22 -2.42 5.81
N GLU A 40 6.38 -1.93 7.05
CA GLU A 40 7.63 -2.06 7.83
C GLU A 40 7.94 -3.52 8.20
N ASN A 41 6.90 -4.31 8.50
CA ASN A 41 7.05 -5.73 8.82
C ASN A 41 7.19 -6.62 7.57
N SER A 42 7.00 -6.06 6.38
CA SER A 42 7.17 -6.79 5.12
C SER A 42 8.62 -6.81 4.67
N GLN A 43 8.99 -7.85 3.92
CA GLN A 43 10.30 -7.91 3.29
C GLN A 43 10.31 -7.04 2.02
N VAL A 44 11.43 -6.36 1.76
CA VAL A 44 11.65 -5.65 0.50
C VAL A 44 11.46 -6.62 -0.68
N GLY A 45 10.66 -6.21 -1.66
CA GLY A 45 10.32 -7.01 -2.85
C GLY A 45 9.24 -8.05 -2.62
N SER A 46 8.80 -8.30 -1.38
CA SER A 46 7.68 -9.20 -1.09
C SER A 46 6.36 -8.65 -1.63
N GLN A 47 5.38 -9.52 -1.84
CA GLN A 47 4.06 -9.13 -2.35
C GLN A 47 3.14 -8.80 -1.19
N LEU A 48 2.68 -7.56 -1.12
CA LEU A 48 1.59 -7.13 -0.25
C LEU A 48 0.30 -7.04 -1.07
N GLN A 49 -0.63 -7.94 -0.81
CA GLN A 49 -1.95 -7.91 -1.43
C GLN A 49 -2.84 -6.92 -0.68
N MET A 50 -3.21 -5.82 -1.34
CA MET A 50 -4.05 -4.78 -0.76
C MET A 50 -5.45 -4.82 -1.36
N GLU A 51 -6.47 -4.79 -0.51
CA GLU A 51 -7.85 -4.54 -0.93
C GLU A 51 -8.13 -3.05 -0.76
N VAL A 52 -8.35 -2.34 -1.86
CA VAL A 52 -8.67 -0.90 -1.85
C VAL A 52 -10.07 -0.64 -2.37
N ARG A 53 -10.73 0.39 -1.84
CA ARG A 53 -11.95 0.94 -2.41
C ARG A 53 -11.63 2.15 -3.27
N ARG A 54 -12.02 2.09 -4.54
CA ARG A 54 -11.89 3.17 -5.53
C ARG A 54 -13.22 3.33 -6.26
N ASP A 55 -13.78 4.54 -6.26
CA ASP A 55 -15.08 4.82 -6.90
C ASP A 55 -16.19 3.86 -6.46
N ARG A 56 -16.24 3.55 -5.16
CA ARG A 56 -17.18 2.58 -4.53
C ARG A 56 -17.00 1.11 -4.97
N ARG A 57 -15.95 0.79 -5.74
CA ARG A 57 -15.60 -0.57 -6.13
C ARG A 57 -14.41 -1.07 -5.34
N ASP A 58 -14.39 -2.36 -5.09
CA ASP A 58 -13.32 -3.03 -4.38
C ASP A 58 -12.33 -3.59 -5.41
N ILE A 59 -11.06 -3.21 -5.27
CA ILE A 59 -10.00 -3.51 -6.23
C ILE A 59 -8.86 -4.16 -5.44
N GLN A 60 -8.35 -5.28 -5.94
CA GLN A 60 -7.11 -5.85 -5.43
C GLN A 60 -5.91 -5.23 -6.12
N VAL A 61 -4.94 -4.80 -5.34
CA VAL A 61 -3.70 -4.21 -5.80
C VAL A 61 -2.54 -4.89 -5.09
N THR A 62 -1.60 -5.43 -5.86
CA THR A 62 -0.38 -6.04 -5.29
C THR A 62 0.74 -5.02 -5.32
N VAL A 63 1.22 -4.64 -4.13
CA VAL A 63 2.35 -3.71 -3.96
C VAL A 63 3.60 -4.51 -3.61
N ARG A 64 4.75 -4.10 -4.14
CA ARG A 64 6.06 -4.67 -3.79
C ARG A 64 6.94 -3.62 -3.11
N PRO A 65 7.03 -3.60 -1.78
CA PRO A 65 7.78 -2.58 -1.05
C PRO A 65 9.24 -2.50 -1.50
N GLY A 66 9.75 -1.28 -1.64
CA GLY A 66 11.17 -1.02 -1.88
C GLY A 66 11.93 -0.86 -0.57
N ALA A 67 13.27 -0.81 -0.64
CA ALA A 67 14.07 -0.46 0.52
C ALA A 67 13.68 0.92 1.03
N PHE A 68 13.42 1.04 2.33
CA PHE A 68 13.20 2.34 2.94
C PHE A 68 14.49 3.15 2.80
N PRO A 69 14.47 4.35 2.20
CA PRO A 69 15.68 5.14 2.04
C PRO A 69 16.20 5.48 3.44
N THR A 70 17.31 4.85 3.84
CA THR A 70 18.03 5.25 5.03
C THR A 70 18.69 6.57 4.69
N GLN A 71 18.05 7.66 5.08
CA GLN A 71 18.61 9.00 4.91
C GLN A 71 19.85 9.04 5.81
N ARG A 72 21.04 9.03 5.20
CA ARG A 72 22.29 9.38 5.87
C ARG A 72 22.43 10.89 5.95
#